data_AF-A0A7K1BAA4-F1
#
_entry.id   AF-A0A7K1BAA4-F1
#
_cell.length_a   1.000
_cell.length_b   1.000
_cell.length_c   1.000
_cell.angle_alpha   90.00
_cell.angle_beta   90.00
_cell.angle_gamma   90.00
#
_symmetry.space_group_name_H-M   'P 1'
#
loop_
_entity.id
_entity.type
_entity.pdbx_description
1 polymer ?
#
loop_
_entity_poly.entity_id
_entity_poly.type
_entity_poly.pdbx_seq_one_letter_code
_entity_poly.pdbx_strand_id
1 'polypeptide(L)' 'SIGIAEYPLVARTPEALVSAADDALYRAKREGRNRHCAAG' A
#
# COMPACT_ATOMS: atom_id res chain seq x y z
N SER A 1 -4.98 -10.33 1.00
CA SER A 1 -4.45 -9.13 1.68
C SER A 1 -4.66 -7.94 0.78
N ILE A 2 -4.74 -6.74 1.35
CA ILE A 2 -5.01 -5.48 0.61
C ILE A 2 -3.92 -4.46 0.97
N GLY A 3 -3.42 -3.73 -0.02
CA GLY A 3 -2.56 -2.57 0.17
C GLY A 3 -3.32 -1.30 -0.19
N ILE A 4 -3.21 -0.27 0.66
CA ILE A 4 -3.92 1.02 0.48
C ILE A 4 -2.87 2.13 0.45
N ALA A 5 -3.01 3.07 -0.48
CA ALA A 5 -2.22 4.30 -0.53
C ALA A 5 -3.15 5.49 -0.81
N GLU A 6 -2.86 6.62 -0.17
CA GLU A 6 -3.67 7.84 -0.24
C GLU A 6 -2.96 8.96 -1.02
N TYR A 7 -3.62 9.47 -2.05
CA TYR A 7 -3.20 10.69 -2.73
C TYR A 7 -3.84 11.91 -2.04
N PRO A 8 -3.11 13.01 -1.81
CA PRO A 8 -1.70 13.25 -2.14
C PRO A 8 -0.72 12.93 -0.98
N LEU A 9 -1.19 12.23 0.06
CA LEU A 9 -0.47 12.05 1.32
C LEU A 9 0.84 11.26 1.15
N VAL A 10 0.76 10.07 0.55
CA VAL A 10 1.92 9.18 0.38
C VAL A 10 2.60 9.31 -0.97
N ALA A 11 1.91 9.85 -1.97
CA ALA A 11 2.48 10.07 -3.29
C ALA A 11 1.73 11.17 -4.05
N ARG A 12 2.45 11.85 -4.95
CA ARG A 12 1.91 12.91 -5.81
C ARG A 12 1.87 12.56 -7.29
N THR A 13 2.34 11.37 -7.67
CA THR A 13 2.24 10.85 -9.03
C THR A 13 1.50 9.51 -9.01
N PRO A 14 0.76 9.16 -10.08
CA PRO A 14 0.08 7.88 -10.17
C PRO A 14 1.01 6.69 -9.97
N GLU A 15 2.21 6.73 -10.55
CA GLU A 15 3.18 5.64 -10.48
C GLU A 15 3.67 5.42 -9.05
N ALA A 16 3.97 6.51 -8.33
CA ALA A 16 4.39 6.45 -6.94
C ALA A 16 3.25 5.99 -6.02
N LEU A 17 1.99 6.36 -6.32
CA LEU A 17 0.83 5.94 -5.55
C LEU A 17 0.57 4.44 -5.69
N VAL A 18 0.68 3.90 -6.90
CA VAL A 18 0.58 2.46 -7.16
C VAL A 18 1.70 1.70 -6.47
N SER A 19 2.94 2.18 -6.57
CA SER A 19 4.08 1.57 -5.89
C SER A 19 3.88 1.52 -4.36
N ALA A 20 3.37 2.59 -3.76
CA ALA A 20 3.10 2.65 -2.32
C ALA A 20 2.00 1.66 -1.90
N ALA A 21 0.95 1.50 -2.71
CA ALA A 21 -0.10 0.51 -2.46
C ALA A 21 0.44 -0.92 -2.57
N ASP A 22 1.30 -1.20 -3.55
CA ASP A 22 1.93 -2.51 -3.72
C ASP A 22 2.86 -2.87 -2.55
N ASP A 23 3.64 -1.92 -2.05
CA ASP A 23 4.47 -2.10 -0.86
C ASP A 23 3.61 -2.44 0.37
N ALA A 24 2.51 -1.72 0.56
CA ALA A 24 1.56 -2.00 1.62
C ALA A 24 0.93 -3.39 1.47
N LEU A 25 0.57 -3.80 0.26
CA LEU A 25 0.07 -5.15 -0.03
C LEU A 25 1.13 -6.22 0.29
N TYR A 26 2.39 -5.96 -0.03
CA TYR A 26 3.49 -6.88 0.25
C TYR A 26 3.69 -7.06 1.77
N ARG A 27 3.66 -5.97 2.55
CA ARG A 27 3.65 -6.04 4.02
C ARG A 27 2.48 -6.88 4.54
N ALA A 28 1.27 -6.62 4.03
CA ALA A 28 0.07 -7.36 4.40
C ALA A 28 0.10 -8.86 4.02
N LYS A 29 0.95 -9.27 3.07
CA LYS A 29 1.19 -10.69 2.75
C LYS A 29 2.20 -11.32 3.72
N ARG A 30 3.21 -10.57 4.18
CA ARG A 30 4.26 -11.05 5.08
C ARG A 30 3.80 -11.23 6.52
N GLU A 31 2.88 -10.40 6.99
CA GLU A 31 2.38 -10.42 8.38
C GLU A 31 1.23 -11.40 8.63
N GLY A 32 1.07 -12.41 7.77
CA GLY A 32 -0.09 -13.31 7.77
C GLY A 32 -1.19 -12.81 6.84
N ARG A 33 -1.64 -13.69 5.93
CA ARG A 33 -2.67 -13.38 4.93
C ARG A 33 -4.00 -12.98 5.60
N ASN A 34 -4.93 -12.43 4.81
CA ASN A 34 -6.28 -11.99 5.25
C ASN A 34 -6.32 -10.67 6.07
N ARG A 35 -5.42 -9.72 5.76
CA ARG A 35 -5.39 -8.38 6.36
C ARG A 35 -5.16 -7.27 5.34
N HIS A 36 -5.36 -6.02 5.76
CA HIS A 36 -4.99 -4.83 5.00
C HIS A 36 -3.81 -4.11 5.68
N CYS A 37 -3.02 -3.40 4.88
CA CYS A 37 -2.04 -2.42 5.37
C CYS A 37 -2.20 -1.13 4.55
N ALA A 38 -2.05 0.01 5.21
CA ALA A 38 -1.93 1.31 4.55
C ALA A 38 -0.45 1.69 4.40
N ALA A 39 -0.11 2.34 3.30
CA ALA A 39 1.08 3.18 3.21
C ALA A 39 0.81 4.44 4.03
N GLY A 40 1.73 4.75 4.94
CA GLY A 40 1.75 5.95 5.76
C GLY A 40 2.95 6.81 5.41
#